data_AF-A0A969PWP1-F1
#
_entry.id   AF-A0A969PWP1-F1
#
_cell.length_a   1.000
_cell.length_b   1.000
_cell.length_c   1.000
_cell.angle_alpha   90.00
_cell.angle_beta   90.00
_cell.angle_gamma   90.00
#
_symmetry.space_group_name_H-M   'P 1'
#
loop_
_entity.id
_entity.type
_entity.pdbx_description
1 polymer ?
#
loop_
_entity_poly.entity_id
_entity_poly.type
_entity_poly.pdbx_seq_one_letter_code
_entity_poly.pdbx_strand_id
1 'polypeptide(L)'
;MSYLSASTSQVLKTYPDLYAVFVGLDLPSKLAPSMKEYALSLAAEDRDRLVFLSQLPHNQLYPVIKGARLVVLPSLVDNLPNTLMESMALGKPVIGTIGASFDEMLV
;
A
#
# COMPACT_ATOMS: atom_id res chain seq x y z
N MET A 1 10.12 0.19 -3.05
CA MET A 1 9.55 -0.49 -1.86
C MET A 1 10.33 -0.24 -0.55
N SER A 2 11.63 0.05 -0.56
CA SER A 2 12.40 0.37 0.66
C SER A 2 11.97 1.65 1.40
N TYR A 3 11.53 2.68 0.68
CA TYR A 3 11.05 3.94 1.30
C TYR A 3 9.69 3.82 1.98
N LEU A 4 8.81 2.93 1.47
CA LEU A 4 7.46 2.73 2.00
C LEU A 4 7.48 2.10 3.39
N SER A 5 8.32 1.11 3.60
CA SER A 5 8.38 0.39 4.87
C SER A 5 8.96 1.26 5.99
N ALA A 6 9.95 2.13 5.68
CA ALA A 6 10.46 3.11 6.63
C ALA A 6 9.42 4.19 6.98
N SER A 7 8.70 4.73 5.98
CA SER A 7 7.65 5.73 6.23
C SER A 7 6.43 5.12 6.92
N THR A 8 6.09 3.86 6.63
CA THR A 8 4.99 3.14 7.28
C THR A 8 5.22 3.04 8.79
N SER A 9 6.43 2.67 9.22
CA SER A 9 6.79 2.63 10.65
C SER A 9 6.60 4.00 11.32
N GLN A 10 7.07 5.09 10.70
CA GLN A 10 6.91 6.44 11.24
C GLN A 10 5.43 6.88 11.32
N VAL A 11 4.63 6.56 10.29
CA VAL A 11 3.20 6.88 10.24
C VAL A 11 2.44 6.10 11.33
N LEU A 12 2.74 4.81 11.49
CA LEU A 12 2.12 3.97 12.51
C LEU A 12 2.48 4.44 13.93
N LYS A 13 3.70 4.93 14.15
CA LYS A 13 4.09 5.55 15.43
C LYS A 13 3.38 6.87 15.70
N THR A 14 3.15 7.66 14.66
CA THR A 14 2.46 8.96 14.77
C THR A 14 0.95 8.79 14.97
N TYR A 15 0.36 7.76 14.36
CA TYR A 15 -1.07 7.47 14.41
C TYR A 15 -1.29 6.04 14.96
N PRO A 16 -1.45 5.87 16.28
CA PRO A 16 -1.54 4.56 16.93
C PRO A 16 -2.78 3.76 16.50
N ASP A 17 -3.88 4.44 16.15
CA ASP A 17 -5.13 3.80 15.69
C ASP A 17 -5.12 3.40 14.20
N LEU A 18 -4.03 3.66 13.49
CA LEU A 18 -3.91 3.34 12.07
C LEU A 18 -3.41 1.90 11.87
N TYR A 19 -3.97 1.25 10.86
CA TYR A 19 -3.55 -0.06 10.36
C TYR A 19 -3.05 0.08 8.92
N ALA A 20 -1.99 -0.64 8.57
CA ALA A 20 -1.50 -0.75 7.20
C ALA A 20 -1.95 -2.08 6.60
N VAL A 21 -2.71 -2.01 5.49
CA VAL A 21 -3.22 -3.19 4.80
C VAL A 21 -2.48 -3.35 3.48
N PHE A 22 -1.82 -4.49 3.31
CA PHE A 22 -1.13 -4.89 2.08
C PHE A 22 -1.97 -5.97 1.40
N VAL A 23 -2.39 -5.72 0.17
CA VAL A 23 -3.15 -6.68 -0.63
C VAL A 23 -2.31 -7.08 -1.84
N GLY A 24 -2.01 -8.37 -1.96
CA GLY A 24 -1.22 -8.87 -3.08
C GLY A 24 -0.47 -10.16 -2.76
N LEU A 25 0.21 -10.69 -3.77
CA LEU A 25 1.09 -11.84 -3.59
C LEU A 25 2.39 -11.40 -2.92
N ASP A 26 2.86 -12.22 -1.96
CA ASP A 26 4.21 -12.06 -1.44
C ASP A 26 5.19 -12.64 -2.46
N LEU A 27 5.98 -11.77 -3.06
CA LEU A 27 6.91 -12.12 -4.13
C LEU A 27 8.33 -11.68 -3.76
N PRO A 28 9.35 -12.46 -4.16
CA PRO A 28 10.74 -12.05 -4.02
C PRO A 28 11.01 -10.80 -4.87
N SER A 29 11.80 -9.89 -4.30
CA SER A 29 12.28 -8.69 -4.98
C SER A 29 13.80 -8.58 -4.88
N LYS A 30 14.38 -7.60 -5.57
CA LYS A 30 15.81 -7.27 -5.44
C LYS A 30 16.23 -6.88 -4.00
N LEU A 31 15.26 -6.51 -3.14
CA LEU A 31 15.52 -6.08 -1.77
C LEU A 31 15.39 -7.22 -0.76
N ALA A 32 14.47 -8.16 -0.98
CA ALA A 32 14.20 -9.24 -0.05
C ALA A 32 13.51 -10.43 -0.75
N PRO A 33 13.73 -11.66 -0.29
CA PRO A 33 13.05 -12.86 -0.79
C PRO A 33 11.55 -12.88 -0.45
N SER A 34 11.13 -12.16 0.58
CA SER A 34 9.73 -11.92 0.95
C SER A 34 9.54 -10.44 1.27
N MET A 35 8.61 -9.80 0.58
CA MET A 35 8.26 -8.41 0.86
C MET A 35 7.45 -8.28 2.14
N LYS A 36 6.67 -9.32 2.48
CA LYS A 36 5.99 -9.42 3.77
C LYS A 36 6.98 -9.43 4.93
N GLU A 37 7.98 -10.32 4.89
CA GLU A 37 9.01 -10.39 5.95
C GLU A 37 9.83 -9.10 6.03
N TYR A 38 10.14 -8.49 4.88
CA TYR A 38 10.81 -7.21 4.83
C TYR A 38 9.99 -6.10 5.53
N ALA A 39 8.69 -6.00 5.26
CA ALA A 39 7.82 -5.04 5.94
C ALA A 39 7.75 -5.30 7.45
N LEU A 40 7.61 -6.57 7.88
CA LEU A 40 7.58 -6.98 9.28
C LEU A 40 8.91 -6.74 10.02
N SER A 41 10.04 -6.75 9.30
CA SER A 41 11.35 -6.41 9.87
C SER A 41 11.52 -4.91 10.15
N LEU A 42 10.86 -4.06 9.34
CA LEU A 42 11.01 -2.60 9.42
C LEU A 42 9.99 -1.94 10.35
N ALA A 43 8.83 -2.56 10.54
CA ALA A 43 7.84 -2.18 11.54
C ALA A 43 7.67 -3.28 12.60
N ALA A 44 8.79 -3.73 13.17
CA ALA A 44 8.81 -4.85 14.11
C ALA A 44 7.99 -4.59 15.40
N GLU A 45 7.93 -3.32 15.84
CA GLU A 45 7.15 -2.89 17.02
C GLU A 45 5.65 -2.83 16.73
N ASP A 46 5.25 -2.77 15.47
CA ASP A 46 3.86 -2.50 15.03
C ASP A 46 3.28 -3.64 14.19
N ARG A 47 3.83 -4.85 14.33
CA ARG A 47 3.46 -6.03 13.53
C ARG A 47 1.97 -6.35 13.56
N ASP A 48 1.34 -6.17 14.72
CA ASP A 48 -0.10 -6.42 14.91
C ASP A 48 -0.99 -5.47 14.11
N ARG A 49 -0.42 -4.38 13.59
CA ARG A 49 -1.09 -3.36 12.78
C ARG A 49 -0.77 -3.48 11.29
N LEU A 50 0.07 -4.45 10.91
CA LEU A 50 0.34 -4.80 9.51
C LEU A 50 -0.54 -5.98 9.09
N VAL A 51 -1.55 -5.71 8.28
CA VAL A 51 -2.47 -6.72 7.76
C VAL A 51 -2.03 -7.11 6.35
N PHE A 52 -1.77 -8.40 6.14
CA PHE A 52 -1.40 -8.93 4.83
C PHE A 52 -2.54 -9.80 4.30
N LEU A 53 -3.11 -9.39 3.18
CA LEU A 53 -4.13 -10.13 2.45
C LEU A 53 -3.51 -10.63 1.15
N SER A 54 -3.81 -11.89 0.79
CA SER A 54 -3.46 -12.42 -0.53
C SER A 54 -4.15 -11.65 -1.64
N GLN A 55 -3.88 -12.01 -2.90
CA GLN A 55 -4.64 -11.47 -4.03
C GLN A 55 -6.15 -11.65 -3.80
N LEU A 56 -6.90 -10.55 -3.86
CA LEU A 56 -8.35 -10.53 -3.70
C LEU A 56 -9.03 -10.27 -5.05
N PRO A 57 -10.16 -10.92 -5.34
CA PRO A 57 -11.03 -10.52 -6.44
C PRO A 57 -11.64 -9.12 -6.19
N HIS A 58 -12.02 -8.41 -7.26
CA HIS A 58 -12.46 -7.01 -7.19
C HIS A 58 -13.65 -6.79 -6.22
N ASN A 59 -14.58 -7.74 -6.15
CA ASN A 59 -15.71 -7.70 -5.24
C ASN A 59 -15.31 -7.68 -3.74
N GLN A 60 -14.14 -8.22 -3.40
CA GLN A 60 -13.57 -8.20 -2.04
C GLN A 60 -12.57 -7.06 -1.86
N LEU A 61 -11.91 -6.62 -2.94
CA LEU A 61 -10.98 -5.49 -2.91
C LEU A 61 -11.70 -4.15 -2.70
N TYR A 62 -12.82 -3.90 -3.38
CA TYR A 62 -13.53 -2.61 -3.27
C TYR A 62 -13.99 -2.27 -1.85
N PRO A 63 -14.53 -3.20 -1.04
CA PRO A 63 -14.80 -2.93 0.37
C PRO A 63 -13.55 -2.51 1.17
N VAL A 64 -12.39 -3.11 0.89
CA VAL A 64 -11.12 -2.75 1.54
C VAL A 64 -10.70 -1.33 1.16
N ILE A 65 -10.73 -0.99 -0.14
CA ILE A 65 -10.44 0.37 -0.62
C ILE A 65 -11.45 1.38 -0.06
N LYS A 66 -12.74 1.03 -0.03
CA LYS A 66 -13.81 1.89 0.52
C LYS A 66 -13.65 2.15 2.01
N GLY A 67 -13.16 1.16 2.77
CA GLY A 67 -12.85 1.32 4.20
C GLY A 67 -11.54 2.07 4.46
N ALA A 68 -10.65 2.16 3.48
CA ALA A 68 -9.40 2.87 3.61
C ALA A 68 -9.62 4.39 3.75
N ARG A 69 -8.85 5.00 4.66
CA ARG A 69 -8.75 6.46 4.80
C ARG A 69 -7.88 7.08 3.71
N LEU A 70 -6.91 6.30 3.23
CA LEU A 70 -5.90 6.69 2.25
C LEU A 70 -5.43 5.43 1.52
N VAL A 71 -5.17 5.52 0.22
CA VAL A 71 -4.52 4.46 -0.55
C VAL A 71 -3.11 4.92 -0.92
N VAL A 72 -2.10 4.09 -0.65
CA VAL A 72 -0.72 4.38 -1.02
C VAL A 72 -0.32 3.47 -2.16
N LEU A 73 0.12 4.04 -3.28
CA LEU A 73 0.60 3.35 -4.47
C LEU A 73 2.10 3.65 -4.69
N PRO A 74 3.00 2.93 -4.02
CA PRO A 74 4.43 3.26 -3.96
C PRO A 74 5.25 2.58 -5.07
N SER A 75 4.59 2.00 -6.09
CA SER A 75 5.30 1.34 -7.19
C SER A 75 5.81 2.38 -8.18
N LEU A 76 7.08 2.27 -8.58
CA LEU A 76 7.69 3.08 -9.65
C LEU A 76 7.17 2.68 -11.04
N VAL A 77 6.68 1.44 -11.16
CA VAL A 77 5.95 0.90 -12.33
C VAL A 77 5.12 -0.28 -11.80
N ASP A 78 3.79 -0.14 -11.60
CA ASP A 78 2.87 -1.30 -11.64
C ASP A 78 1.37 -0.93 -11.74
N ASN A 79 0.62 -1.77 -12.47
CA ASN A 79 -0.83 -1.81 -12.78
C ASN A 79 -1.62 -0.47 -12.84
N LEU A 80 -0.99 0.51 -13.49
CA LEU A 80 -1.32 1.93 -13.50
C LEU A 80 -2.75 2.39 -13.86
N PRO A 81 -3.62 1.66 -14.58
CA PRO A 81 -4.96 2.19 -14.87
C PRO A 81 -5.98 1.87 -13.77
N ASN A 82 -6.08 0.61 -13.32
CA ASN A 82 -7.31 0.15 -12.67
C ASN A 82 -7.37 0.53 -11.19
N THR A 83 -6.33 0.22 -10.39
CA THR A 83 -6.37 0.50 -8.94
C THR A 83 -6.45 1.99 -8.63
N LEU A 84 -5.80 2.83 -9.46
CA LEU A 84 -5.88 4.28 -9.35
C LEU A 84 -7.29 4.77 -9.71
N MET A 85 -7.84 4.36 -10.87
CA MET A 85 -9.21 4.72 -11.26
C MET A 85 -10.25 4.23 -10.26
N GLU A 86 -10.09 3.03 -9.71
CA GLU A 86 -10.97 2.45 -8.69
C GLU A 86 -10.90 3.26 -7.38
N SER A 87 -9.70 3.65 -6.95
CA SER A 87 -9.53 4.47 -5.74
C SER A 87 -10.11 5.87 -5.92
N MET A 88 -9.91 6.49 -7.08
CA MET A 88 -10.50 7.79 -7.43
C MET A 88 -12.02 7.72 -7.56
N ALA A 89 -12.55 6.68 -8.22
CA ALA A 89 -13.99 6.45 -8.36
C ALA A 89 -14.67 6.22 -7.00
N LEU A 90 -13.94 5.67 -6.03
CA LEU A 90 -14.40 5.50 -4.64
C LEU A 90 -14.15 6.73 -3.76
N GLY A 91 -13.66 7.84 -4.32
CA GLY A 91 -13.43 9.11 -3.62
C GLY A 91 -12.31 9.04 -2.59
N LYS A 92 -11.31 8.18 -2.80
CA LYS A 92 -10.23 7.97 -1.84
C LYS A 92 -9.00 8.82 -2.18
N PRO A 93 -8.43 9.54 -1.20
CA PRO A 93 -7.14 10.17 -1.40
C PRO A 93 -6.08 9.11 -1.73
N VAL A 94 -5.31 9.35 -2.79
CA VAL A 94 -4.24 8.45 -3.25
C VAL A 94 -2.90 9.15 -3.12
N ILE A 95 -1.93 8.48 -2.48
CA ILE A 95 -0.53 8.93 -2.45
C ILE A 95 0.27 8.03 -3.38
N GLY A 96 0.73 8.60 -4.50
CA GLY A 96 1.63 7.97 -5.45
C GLY A 96 3.06 8.47 -5.31
N THR A 97 4.02 7.76 -5.90
CA THR A 97 5.40 8.28 -6.05
C THR A 97 5.48 9.12 -7.33
N ILE A 98 6.02 10.34 -7.24
CA ILE A 98 6.29 11.21 -8.39
C ILE A 98 7.26 10.49 -9.36
N GLY A 99 6.98 10.51 -10.67
CA GLY A 99 7.79 9.86 -11.69
C GLY A 99 7.40 8.43 -12.05
N ALA A 100 6.26 7.93 -11.52
CA ALA A 100 5.72 6.60 -11.79
C ALA A 100 4.41 6.65 -12.58
N SER A 101 4.29 7.56 -13.55
CA SER A 101 3.10 7.84 -14.37
C SER A 101 1.85 8.34 -13.62
N PHE A 102 1.95 8.69 -12.33
CA PHE A 102 0.87 9.31 -11.55
C PHE A 102 0.70 10.82 -11.79
N ASP A 103 1.71 11.47 -12.37
CA ASP A 103 1.79 12.93 -12.50
C ASP A 103 0.79 13.53 -13.52
N GLU A 104 0.14 12.71 -14.35
CA GLU A 104 -0.87 13.19 -15.31
C GLU A 104 -2.32 13.09 -14.79
N MET A 105 -2.58 12.40 -13.66
CA MET A 105 -3.95 12.19 -13.14
C MET A 105 -4.19 12.76 -11.73
N LEU A 106 -3.14 13.09 -10.99
CA LEU A 106 -3.25 13.75 -9.69
C LEU A 106 -3.12 15.27 -9.88
N VAL A 107 -4.22 16.00 -9.68
CA VAL A 107 -4.27 17.47 -9.69
C VAL A 107 -4.41 18.00 -8.28
#